data_AF-A0AAN5HYM3-F1
#
_entry.id   AF-A0AAN5HYM3-F1
#
_cell.length_a   1.000
_cell.length_b   1.000
_cell.length_c   1.000
_cell.angle_alpha   90.00
_cell.angle_beta   90.00
_cell.angle_gamma   90.00
#
_symmetry.space_group_name_H-M   'P 1'
#
loop_
_entity.id
_entity.type
_entity.pdbx_description
1 polymer ?
#
loop_
_entity_poly.entity_id
_entity_poly.type
_entity_poly.pdbx_seq_one_letter_code
_entity_poly.pdbx_strand_id
1 'polypeptide(L)' 'SEDCLYLNVFTPCWQPPKGGFPVMVFIYGGGFEVGDTSQYGDVNICENIVTRDVIFVTVAYRLGYLGFFTTG' A
#
# COMPACT_ATOMS: atom_id res chain seq x y z
N SER A 1 0.20 8.12 14.64
CA SER A 1 -0.99 7.75 15.42
C SER A 1 -0.96 6.25 15.64
N GLU A 2 -1.48 5.75 16.76
CA GLU A 2 -1.67 4.30 17.00
C GLU A 2 -2.86 3.74 16.22
N ASP A 3 -3.82 4.61 15.92
CA ASP A 3 -4.82 4.35 14.91
C ASP A 3 -4.17 4.55 13.54
N CYS A 4 -3.52 3.49 13.06
CA CYS A 4 -2.72 3.49 11.82
C CYS A 4 -3.09 2.36 10.85
N LEU A 5 -4.02 1.48 11.19
CA LEU A 5 -4.36 0.30 10.38
C LEU A 5 -5.30 0.67 9.22
N TYR A 6 -4.74 1.43 8.28
CA TYR A 6 -5.41 1.90 7.07
C TYR A 6 -4.70 1.37 5.82
N LEU A 7 -5.42 1.41 4.70
CA LEU A 7 -4.87 1.08 3.39
C LEU A 7 -5.41 2.04 2.34
N ASN A 8 -4.61 2.33 1.32
CA ASN A 8 -5.03 3.12 0.18
C ASN A 8 -5.22 2.21 -1.03
N VAL A 9 -6.27 2.44 -1.82
CA VAL A 9 -6.56 1.68 -3.04
C VAL A 9 -6.54 2.63 -4.23
N PHE A 10 -5.68 2.34 -5.19
CA PHE A 10 -5.59 3.05 -6.45
C PHE A 10 -6.02 2.10 -7.57
N THR A 11 -7.06 2.48 -8.31
CA THR A 11 -7.65 1.65 -9.37
C THR A 11 -7.69 2.40 -10.68
N PRO A 12 -7.52 1.71 -11.83
CA PRO A 12 -7.81 2.29 -13.12
C PRO A 12 -9.26 2.79 -13.17
N CYS A 13 -9.50 3.92 -13.84
CA CYS A 13 -10.82 4.54 -13.92
C CYS A 13 -11.66 4.06 -15.13
N TRP A 14 -11.10 3.20 -15.99
CA TRP A 14 -11.80 2.59 -17.12
C TRP A 14 -12.33 1.20 -16.79
N GLN A 15 -13.08 0.62 -17.73
CA GLN A 15 -13.70 -0.68 -17.54
C GLN A 15 -12.66 -1.80 -17.45
N PRO A 16 -12.79 -2.71 -16.47
CA PRO A 16 -11.90 -3.86 -16.36
C PRO A 16 -12.16 -4.88 -17.48
N PRO A 17 -11.14 -5.65 -17.87
CA PRO A 17 -11.32 -6.78 -18.77
C PRO A 17 -12.16 -7.89 -18.11
N LYS A 18 -12.61 -8.86 -18.91
CA LYS A 18 -13.30 -10.06 -18.41
C LYS A 18 -12.34 -10.86 -17.53
N GLY A 19 -12.46 -10.69 -16.21
CA GLY A 19 -11.54 -11.25 -15.22
C GLY A 19 -11.02 -10.23 -14.20
N GLY A 20 -11.29 -8.94 -14.38
CA GLY A 20 -10.82 -7.88 -13.47
C GLY A 20 -9.40 -7.43 -13.78
N PHE A 21 -8.93 -6.40 -13.05
CA PHE A 21 -7.53 -5.99 -13.07
C PHE A 21 -6.71 -6.83 -12.08
N PRO A 22 -5.45 -7.17 -12.38
CA PRO A 22 -4.52 -7.69 -11.39
C PRO A 22 -4.37 -6.73 -10.20
N VAL A 23 -4.22 -7.29 -9.01
CA VAL A 23 -4.04 -6.53 -7.76
C VAL A 23 -2.61 -6.69 -7.28
N MET A 24 -1.93 -5.56 -7.07
CA MET A 24 -0.61 -5.49 -6.47
C MET A 24 -0.72 -4.88 -5.07
N VAL A 25 -0.37 -5.67 -4.06
CA VAL A 25 -0.33 -5.22 -2.66
C VAL A 25 1.11 -4.90 -2.30
N PHE A 26 1.34 -3.65 -1.89
CA PHE A 26 2.65 -3.12 -1.59
C PHE A 26 2.82 -2.89 -0.09
N ILE A 27 3.88 -3.50 0.46
CA ILE A 27 4.31 -3.34 1.85
C ILE A 27 5.56 -2.48 1.82
N TYR A 28 5.51 -1.29 2.43
CA TYR A 28 6.64 -0.38 2.45
C TYR A 28 7.77 -0.90 3.33
N GLY A 29 9.00 -0.48 3.01
CA GLY A 29 10.21 -0.85 3.74
C GLY A 29 10.38 -0.06 5.04
N GLY A 30 11.62 0.20 5.45
CA GLY A 30 11.91 0.95 6.69
C GLY A 30 12.15 0.06 7.92
N GLY A 31 12.49 -1.21 7.69
CA GLY A 31 13.04 -2.10 8.71
C GLY A 31 12.08 -2.41 9.85
N PHE A 32 10.78 -2.30 9.63
CA PHE A 32 9.71 -2.48 10.63
C PHE A 32 9.68 -1.42 11.73
N GLU A 33 10.51 -0.38 11.65
CA GLU A 33 10.63 0.68 12.67
C GLU A 33 10.06 2.02 12.19
N VAL A 34 10.19 2.30 10.89
CA VAL A 34 9.78 3.57 10.29
C VAL A 34 9.13 3.36 8.94
N GLY A 35 8.33 4.33 8.51
CA GLY A 35 7.73 4.38 7.19
C GLY A 35 6.24 4.67 7.22
N ASP A 36 5.69 5.03 6.07
CA ASP A 36 4.27 5.29 5.89
C ASP A 36 3.84 5.09 4.42
N THR A 37 2.55 4.79 4.22
CA THR A 37 1.97 4.61 2.87
C THR A 37 2.05 5.86 2.00
N SER A 38 2.06 7.06 2.59
CA SER A 38 2.11 8.35 1.87
C SER A 38 3.48 8.66 1.25
N GLN A 39 4.56 7.97 1.65
CA GLN A 39 5.93 8.28 1.21
C GLN A 39 6.14 8.08 -0.30
N TYR A 40 5.31 7.28 -0.95
CA TYR A 40 5.47 6.90 -2.35
C TYR A 40 4.72 7.82 -3.33
N GLY A 41 3.87 8.70 -2.82
CA GLY A 41 3.15 9.72 -3.58
C GLY A 41 2.03 9.16 -4.46
N ASP A 42 0.80 9.49 -4.12
CA ASP A 42 -0.42 9.02 -4.79
C ASP A 42 -0.42 9.29 -6.30
N VAL A 43 0.02 10.49 -6.72
CA VAL A 43 0.09 10.87 -8.14
C VAL A 43 1.09 9.99 -8.89
N ASN A 44 2.27 9.75 -8.30
CA ASN A 44 3.30 8.91 -8.93
C ASN A 44 2.82 7.46 -9.08
N ILE A 45 2.13 6.92 -8.07
CA ILE A 45 1.54 5.58 -8.13
C ILE A 45 0.52 5.49 -9.27
N CYS A 46 -0.38 6.47 -9.34
CA CYS A 46 -1.40 6.53 -10.39
C CYS A 46 -0.77 6.62 -11.79
N GLU A 47 0.15 7.54 -12.02
CA GLU A 47 0.74 7.80 -13.34
C GLU A 47 1.64 6.65 -13.83
N ASN A 48 2.34 5.95 -12.94
CA ASN A 48 3.34 4.96 -13.33
C ASN A 48 2.85 3.50 -13.26
N ILE A 49 1.96 3.17 -12.32
CA ILE A 49 1.55 1.79 -12.04
C ILE A 49 0.10 1.56 -12.46
N VAL A 50 -0.83 2.41 -12.00
CA VAL A 50 -2.26 2.24 -12.26
C VAL A 50 -2.58 2.38 -13.75
N THR A 51 -1.83 3.22 -14.46
CA THR A 51 -1.90 3.38 -15.92
C THR A 51 -1.66 2.08 -16.70
N ARG A 52 -1.10 1.06 -16.07
CA ARG A 52 -0.74 -0.24 -16.68
C ARG A 52 -1.75 -1.34 -16.37
N ASP A 53 -3.02 -0.98 -16.16
CA ASP A 53 -4.11 -1.91 -15.85
C ASP A 53 -3.91 -2.69 -14.53
N VAL A 54 -3.31 -2.07 -13.51
CA VAL A 54 -3.06 -2.69 -12.20
C VAL A 54 -3.79 -1.92 -11.10
N ILE A 55 -4.51 -2.63 -10.23
CA ILE A 55 -4.97 -2.07 -8.95
C ILE A 55 -3.80 -2.11 -7.98
N PHE A 56 -3.39 -0.96 -7.46
CA PHE A 56 -2.29 -0.84 -6.53
C PHE A 56 -2.82 -0.54 -5.13
N VAL A 57 -2.40 -1.32 -4.14
CA VAL A 57 -2.84 -1.18 -2.75
C VAL A 57 -1.64 -0.96 -1.86
N THR A 58 -1.60 0.14 -1.12
CA THR A 58 -0.58 0.37 -0.09
C THR A 58 -1.18 0.09 1.28
N VAL A 59 -0.49 -0.69 2.11
CA VAL A 59 -1.01 -1.14 3.41
C VAL A 59 -0.13 -0.58 4.52
N ALA A 60 -0.76 0.09 5.49
CA ALA A 60 -0.11 0.47 6.74
C ALA A 60 -0.09 -0.70 7.72
N TYR A 61 1.02 -0.84 8.42
CA TYR A 61 1.22 -1.84 9.46
C TYR A 61 1.87 -1.20 10.68
N ARG A 62 1.66 -1.80 11.85
CA ARG A 62 2.27 -1.30 13.10
C ARG A 62 3.78 -1.42 13.04
N LEU A 63 4.48 -0.46 13.65
CA LEU A 63 5.94 -0.37 13.63
C LEU A 63 6.51 -0.47 15.05
N GLY A 64 7.80 -0.79 15.13
CA GLY A 64 8.58 -0.90 16.36
C GLY A 64 7.94 -1.83 17.38
N TYR A 65 8.07 -1.50 18.66
CA TYR A 65 7.53 -2.31 19.75
C TYR A 65 6.01 -2.53 19.68
N LEU A 66 5.26 -1.61 19.07
CA LEU A 66 3.80 -1.71 18.95
C LEU A 66 3.37 -2.75 17.92
N GLY A 67 4.23 -3.06 16.96
CA GLY A 67 4.02 -4.10 15.95
C GLY A 67 4.76 -5.41 16.22
N PHE A 68 5.92 -5.35 16.89
CA PHE A 68 6.90 -6.44 16.89
C PHE A 68 7.50 -6.77 18.27
N PHE A 69 6.91 -6.30 19.38
CA PHE A 69 7.34 -6.71 20.71
C PHE A 69 7.13 -8.22 20.94
N THR A 70 8.12 -8.89 21.53
CA THR A 70 8.07 -10.32 21.90
C THR A 70 8.80 -10.55 23.22
N THR A 71 8.36 -11.52 24.01
CA THR A 71 9.01 -11.95 25.27
C THR A 71 9.95 -13.15 25.11
N GLY A 72 10.05 -13.70 23.90
CA GLY A 72 10.67 -15.00 23.64
C GLY A 72 9.68 -16.15 23.69
#